data_AF-A0A9D8G1W4-F1
#
_entry.id   AF-A0A9D8G1W4-F1
#
_cell.length_a   1.000
_cell.length_b   1.000
_cell.length_c   1.000
_cell.angle_alpha   90.00
_cell.angle_beta   90.00
_cell.angle_gamma   90.00
#
_symmetry.space_group_name_H-M   'P 1'
#
loop_
_entity.id
_entity.type
_entity.pdbx_description
1 polymer ?
#
loop_
_entity_poly.entity_id
_entity_poly.type
_entity_poly.pdbx_seq_one_letter_code
_entity_poly.pdbx_strand_id
1 'polypeptide(L)'
;MFCNKCGAENPADGAFCQKCGASLKAAAAKAAPAKAADVDTTPRPGVGDMLKALQIPGLLMYGALTALVIALLIGILDATDSYDASEFFKALLQGVLVAGVLAGLSALITSRKA
;
A
#
# COMPACT_ATOMS: atom_id res chain seq x y z
N MET A 1 -42.97 -18.52 -3.25
CA MET A 1 -42.78 -18.97 -1.85
C MET A 1 -42.88 -17.76 -0.91
N PHE A 2 -43.33 -17.95 0.33
CA PHE A 2 -43.46 -16.85 1.28
C PHE A 2 -42.32 -16.85 2.30
N CYS A 3 -41.84 -15.66 2.67
CA CYS A 3 -40.79 -15.52 3.67
C CYS A 3 -41.34 -15.77 5.08
N ASN A 4 -40.76 -16.73 5.81
CA ASN A 4 -41.14 -17.03 7.19
C ASN A 4 -40.82 -15.89 8.20
N LYS A 5 -40.04 -14.88 7.81
CA LYS A 5 -39.69 -13.74 8.67
C LYS A 5 -40.63 -12.54 8.50
N CYS A 6 -41.09 -12.25 7.29
CA CYS A 6 -41.82 -11.01 7.00
C CYS A 6 -43.09 -11.20 6.14
N GLY A 7 -43.39 -12.44 5.72
CA GLY A 7 -44.58 -12.77 4.93
C GLY A 7 -44.55 -12.33 3.46
N ALA A 8 -43.43 -11.76 2.98
CA ALA A 8 -43.34 -11.34 1.58
C ALA A 8 -43.32 -12.54 0.62
N GLU A 9 -44.01 -12.41 -0.51
CA GLU A 9 -43.91 -13.34 -1.62
C GLU A 9 -42.57 -13.18 -2.34
N ASN A 10 -41.91 -14.31 -2.63
CA ASN A 10 -40.62 -14.38 -3.29
C ASN A 10 -40.61 -15.49 -4.36
N PRO A 11 -39.80 -15.36 -5.42
CA PRO A 11 -39.61 -16.40 -6.42
C PRO A 11 -39.10 -17.70 -5.80
N ALA A 12 -39.46 -18.85 -6.36
CA ALA A 12 -39.13 -20.17 -5.81
C ALA A 12 -37.62 -20.44 -5.73
N ASP A 13 -36.82 -19.83 -6.60
CA ASP A 13 -35.37 -20.00 -6.67
C ASP A 13 -34.58 -18.94 -5.86
N GLY A 14 -35.27 -18.04 -5.15
CA GLY A 14 -34.64 -16.98 -4.37
C GLY A 14 -33.86 -17.51 -3.17
N ALA A 15 -32.56 -17.23 -3.09
CA ALA A 15 -31.77 -17.60 -1.90
C ALA A 15 -32.11 -16.75 -0.66
N PHE A 16 -32.55 -15.51 -0.87
CA PHE A 16 -32.85 -14.52 0.16
C PHE A 16 -34.16 -13.78 -0.15
N CYS A 17 -34.82 -13.28 0.88
CA CYS A 17 -36.01 -12.47 0.78
C CYS A 17 -35.69 -11.09 0.21
N GLN A 18 -36.38 -10.69 -0.86
CA GLN A 18 -36.18 -9.39 -1.50
C GLN A 18 -36.68 -8.21 -0.65
N LYS A 19 -37.49 -8.47 0.38
CA LYS A 19 -38.04 -7.44 1.27
C LYS A 19 -37.22 -7.22 2.55
N CYS A 20 -36.73 -8.29 3.17
CA CYS A 20 -36.05 -8.20 4.48
C CYS A 20 -34.65 -8.83 4.53
N GLY A 21 -34.17 -9.43 3.43
CA GLY A 21 -32.86 -10.08 3.36
C GLY A 21 -32.75 -11.44 4.06
N ALA A 22 -33.81 -11.94 4.69
CA ALA A 22 -33.79 -13.24 5.37
C ALA A 22 -33.56 -14.39 4.38
N SER A 23 -32.70 -15.36 4.73
CA SER A 23 -32.48 -16.54 3.90
C SER A 23 -33.75 -17.39 3.80
N LEU A 24 -34.09 -17.79 2.58
CA LEU A 24 -35.26 -18.63 2.29
C LEU A 24 -34.89 -20.13 2.24
N LYS A 25 -33.59 -20.45 2.16
CA LYS A 25 -33.06 -21.81 2.03
C LYS A 25 -32.71 -22.46 3.39
N ALA A 26 -33.57 -22.28 4.39
CA ALA A 26 -33.32 -22.77 5.74
C ALA A 26 -34.52 -23.56 6.29
N ALA A 27 -34.64 -24.82 5.86
CA ALA A 27 -35.43 -25.81 6.60
C ALA A 27 -34.71 -27.17 6.79
N ALA A 28 -33.53 -27.40 6.21
CA ALA A 28 -32.89 -28.74 6.23
C ALA A 28 -31.47 -28.81 6.80
N ALA A 29 -30.91 -27.73 7.34
CA ALA A 29 -29.61 -27.79 8.01
C ALA A 29 -29.74 -27.27 9.43
N LYS A 30 -30.03 -28.19 10.35
CA LYS A 30 -29.56 -28.10 11.74
C LYS A 30 -28.08 -27.71 11.68
N ALA A 31 -27.78 -26.47 12.01
CA ALA A 31 -26.41 -25.98 12.08
C ALA A 31 -25.69 -26.73 13.21
N ALA A 32 -24.84 -27.69 12.85
CA ALA A 32 -23.66 -27.95 13.63
C ALA A 32 -22.82 -26.66 13.61
N PRO A 33 -22.23 -26.23 14.74
CA PRO A 33 -21.43 -25.02 14.77
C PRO A 33 -20.23 -25.23 13.85
N ALA A 34 -20.22 -24.51 12.73
CA ALA A 34 -19.04 -24.37 11.89
C ALA A 34 -17.97 -23.75 12.79
N LYS A 35 -16.93 -24.52 13.07
CA LYS A 35 -15.73 -24.07 13.78
C LYS A 35 -15.30 -22.76 13.12
N ALA A 36 -15.40 -21.67 13.88
CA ALA A 36 -14.96 -20.36 13.44
C ALA A 36 -13.55 -20.53 12.88
N ALA A 37 -13.40 -20.25 11.59
CA ALA A 37 -12.08 -20.06 11.02
C ALA A 37 -11.42 -18.95 11.84
N ASP A 38 -10.19 -19.22 12.27
CA ASP A 38 -9.29 -18.29 12.95
C ASP A 38 -9.41 -16.91 12.29
N VAL A 39 -10.18 -16.04 12.93
CA VAL A 39 -10.13 -14.62 12.63
C VAL A 39 -8.87 -14.17 13.35
N ASP A 40 -7.80 -14.00 12.56
CA ASP A 40 -6.58 -13.37 13.02
C ASP A 40 -6.94 -12.04 13.69
N THR A 41 -6.87 -12.03 15.01
CA THR A 41 -7.22 -10.90 15.87
C THR A 41 -6.01 -10.01 16.13
N THR A 42 -4.91 -10.21 15.40
CA THR A 42 -3.78 -9.29 15.49
C THR A 42 -4.27 -7.87 15.14
N PRO A 43 -4.10 -6.90 16.04
CA PRO A 43 -4.48 -5.52 15.78
C PRO A 43 -3.77 -5.06 14.51
N ARG A 44 -4.55 -4.75 13.47
CA ARG A 44 -4.00 -4.21 12.22
C ARG A 44 -3.37 -2.86 12.58
N PRO A 45 -2.05 -2.67 12.40
CA PRO A 45 -1.41 -1.41 12.76
C PRO A 45 -2.08 -0.27 11.99
N GLY A 46 -2.38 0.82 12.69
CA GLY A 46 -3.03 1.97 12.08
C GLY A 46 -2.08 2.64 11.07
N VAL A 47 -2.64 3.36 10.10
CA VAL A 47 -1.84 4.18 9.17
C VAL A 47 -0.92 5.15 9.92
N GLY A 48 -1.35 5.62 11.09
CA GLY A 48 -0.52 6.46 11.98
C GLY A 48 0.68 5.74 12.61
N ASP A 49 0.59 4.43 12.84
CA ASP A 49 1.70 3.61 13.35
C ASP A 49 2.73 3.34 12.25
N MET A 50 2.26 3.18 11.00
CA MET A 50 3.15 3.07 9.83
C MET A 50 3.92 4.37 9.56
N LEU A 51 3.30 5.55 9.79
CA LEU A 51 4.00 6.84 9.67
C LEU A 51 5.05 7.06 10.76
N LYS A 52 4.87 6.50 11.97
CA LYS A 52 5.90 6.53 13.03
C LYS A 52 7.04 5.53 12.78
N ALA A 53 6.74 4.40 12.15
CA ALA A 53 7.75 3.41 11.74
C ALA A 53 8.67 3.97 10.63
N LEU A 54 8.20 4.95 9.86
CA LEU A 54 9.05 5.81 9.03
C LEU A 54 9.81 6.76 9.97
N GLN A 55 10.97 6.35 10.48
CA GLN A 55 11.78 7.14 11.41
C GLN A 55 12.29 8.43 10.75
N ILE A 56 11.47 9.48 10.83
CA ILE A 56 11.75 10.88 10.46
C ILE A 56 13.11 11.39 10.96
N PRO A 57 13.63 11.04 12.18
CA PRO A 57 14.96 11.53 12.58
C PRO A 57 16.09 11.01 11.69
N GLY A 58 15.99 9.79 11.16
CA GLY A 58 17.01 9.22 10.27
C GLY A 58 17.07 9.95 8.92
N LEU A 59 15.91 10.29 8.35
CA LEU A 59 15.83 11.02 7.08
C LEU A 59 16.32 12.47 7.23
N LEU A 60 16.01 13.13 8.34
CA LEU A 60 16.53 14.47 8.64
C LEU A 60 18.03 14.49 8.90
N MET A 61 18.57 13.50 9.64
CA MET A 61 20.01 13.38 9.86
C MET A 61 20.77 13.06 8.58
N TYR A 62 20.28 12.08 7.81
CA TYR A 62 20.90 11.70 6.54
C TYR A 62 20.80 12.83 5.51
N GLY A 63 19.67 13.53 5.46
CA GLY A 63 19.48 14.72 4.63
C GLY A 63 20.38 15.89 5.01
N ALA A 64 20.56 16.14 6.31
CA ALA A 64 21.48 17.16 6.80
C ALA A 64 22.95 16.81 6.50
N LEU A 65 23.34 15.55 6.69
CA LEU A 65 24.69 15.06 6.37
C LEU A 65 24.98 15.15 4.86
N THR A 66 24.06 14.72 4.01
CA THR A 66 24.24 14.82 2.55
C THR A 66 24.31 16.28 2.10
N ALA A 67 23.45 17.16 2.62
CA ALA A 67 23.51 18.59 2.34
C ALA A 67 24.85 19.22 2.76
N LEU A 68 25.37 18.84 3.94
CA LEU A 68 26.64 19.34 4.45
C LEU A 68 27.82 18.84 3.59
N VAL A 69 27.81 17.56 3.19
CA VAL A 69 28.81 17.01 2.26
C VAL A 69 28.76 17.72 0.91
N ILE A 70 27.56 17.96 0.36
CA ILE A 70 27.40 18.70 -0.91
C ILE A 70 27.91 20.14 -0.77
N ALA A 71 27.57 20.84 0.30
CA ALA A 71 28.06 22.20 0.55
C ALA A 71 29.59 22.26 0.70
N LEU A 72 30.17 21.25 1.36
CA LEU A 72 31.61 21.13 1.52
C LEU A 72 32.31 20.79 0.21
N LEU A 73 31.72 19.91 -0.61
CA LEU A 73 32.21 19.64 -1.97
C LEU A 73 32.12 20.88 -2.86
N ILE A 74 31.01 21.63 -2.82
CA ILE A 74 30.86 22.90 -3.55
C ILE A 74 31.94 23.90 -3.08
N GLY A 75 32.15 24.06 -1.78
CA GLY A 75 33.19 24.96 -1.26
C GLY A 75 34.62 24.55 -1.63
N ILE A 76 34.89 23.24 -1.75
CA ILE A 76 36.17 22.73 -2.28
C ILE A 76 36.28 22.95 -3.79
N LEU A 77 35.17 22.83 -4.53
CA LEU A 77 35.11 23.05 -5.97
C LEU A 77 35.21 24.53 -6.34
N ASP A 78 34.70 25.46 -5.51
CA ASP A 78 34.89 26.91 -5.68
C ASP A 78 36.37 27.33 -5.53
N ALA A 79 37.18 26.55 -4.80
CA ALA A 79 38.63 26.74 -4.77
C ALA A 79 39.32 26.29 -6.08
N THR A 80 38.57 25.67 -7.01
CA THR A 80 39.02 25.21 -8.32
C THR A 80 38.08 25.78 -9.40
N ASP A 81 38.39 26.97 -9.91
CA ASP A 81 37.66 27.89 -10.83
C ASP A 81 36.89 27.34 -12.06
N SER A 82 36.31 26.13 -12.06
CA SER A 82 35.86 25.47 -13.31
C SER A 82 34.76 24.41 -13.14
N TYR A 83 33.73 24.64 -12.32
CA TYR A 83 32.56 23.75 -12.29
C TYR A 83 31.22 24.48 -12.39
N ASP A 84 30.59 24.38 -13.55
CA ASP A 84 29.22 24.83 -13.80
C ASP A 84 28.21 23.97 -13.01
N ALA A 85 27.61 24.55 -11.97
CA ALA A 85 26.60 23.90 -11.12
C ALA A 85 25.41 23.29 -11.89
N SER A 86 25.15 23.76 -13.11
CA SER A 86 24.09 23.25 -13.99
C SER A 86 24.35 21.83 -14.50
N GLU A 87 25.61 21.44 -14.74
CA GLU A 87 25.96 20.10 -15.20
C GLU A 87 25.81 19.06 -14.08
N PHE A 88 26.11 19.45 -12.84
CA PHE A 88 25.86 18.61 -11.67
C PHE A 88 24.37 18.36 -11.45
N PHE A 89 23.53 19.40 -11.57
CA PHE A 89 22.09 19.25 -11.44
C PHE A 89 21.50 18.33 -12.52
N LYS A 90 21.97 18.46 -13.77
CA LYS A 90 21.59 17.55 -14.86
C LYS A 90 22.02 16.11 -14.57
N ALA A 91 23.27 15.90 -14.14
CA ALA A 91 23.78 14.57 -13.81
C ALA A 91 22.99 13.90 -12.68
N LEU A 92 22.63 14.65 -11.63
CA LEU A 92 21.76 14.17 -10.55
C LEU A 92 20.36 13.80 -11.06
N LEU A 93 19.71 14.71 -11.80
CA LEU A 93 18.36 14.48 -12.32
C LEU A 93 18.32 13.24 -13.24
N GLN A 94 19.34 13.10 -14.09
CA GLN A 94 19.47 11.99 -15.02
C GLN A 94 19.76 10.68 -14.29
N GLY A 95 20.59 10.70 -13.24
CA GLY A 95 20.84 9.54 -12.38
C GLY A 95 19.57 9.05 -11.67
N VAL A 96 18.78 9.97 -11.10
CA VAL A 96 17.50 9.65 -10.43
C VAL A 96 16.48 9.07 -11.43
N LEU A 97 16.37 9.66 -12.62
CA LEU A 97 15.49 9.16 -13.68
C LEU A 97 15.87 7.74 -14.13
N VAL A 98 17.16 7.50 -14.41
CA VAL A 98 17.64 6.18 -14.86
C VAL A 98 17.41 5.13 -13.77
N ALA A 99 17.75 5.44 -12.51
CA ALA A 99 17.52 4.54 -11.39
C ALA A 99 16.02 4.22 -11.21
N GLY A 100 15.16 5.23 -11.31
CA GLY A 100 13.70 5.07 -11.24
C GLY A 100 13.14 4.18 -12.36
N VAL A 101 13.59 4.40 -13.61
CA VAL A 101 13.18 3.57 -14.76
C VAL A 101 13.63 2.11 -14.59
N LEU A 102 14.88 1.88 -14.16
CA LEU A 102 15.41 0.52 -13.94
C LEU A 102 14.66 -0.22 -12.83
N ALA A 103 14.36 0.47 -11.73
CA ALA A 103 13.56 -0.09 -10.64
C ALA A 103 12.14 -0.44 -11.11
N GLY A 104 11.51 0.44 -11.88
CA GLY A 104 10.19 0.21 -12.48
C GLY A 104 10.18 -0.97 -13.45
N LEU A 105 11.17 -1.08 -14.33
CA LEU A 105 11.31 -2.20 -15.26
C LEU A 105 11.50 -3.52 -14.50
N SER A 106 12.33 -3.52 -13.45
CA SER A 106 12.58 -4.69 -12.62
C SER A 106 11.31 -5.18 -11.91
N ALA A 107 10.50 -4.26 -11.39
CA ALA A 107 9.21 -4.58 -10.80
C ALA A 107 8.22 -5.16 -11.84
N LEU A 108 8.20 -4.59 -13.05
CA LEU A 108 7.32 -5.06 -14.14
C LEU A 108 7.69 -6.47 -14.63
N ILE A 109 8.99 -6.76 -14.75
CA ILE A 109 9.49 -8.09 -15.14
C ILE A 109 9.14 -9.13 -14.09
N THR A 110 9.24 -8.77 -12.80
CA THR A 110 8.90 -9.65 -11.69
C THR A 110 7.38 -9.96 -11.66
N SER A 111 6.54 -8.96 -11.93
CA SER A 111 5.08 -9.10 -11.99
C SER A 111 4.58 -10.01 -13.12
N ARG A 112 5.32 -10.11 -14.25
CA ARG A 112 4.96 -11.04 -15.34
C ARG A 112 5.32 -12.50 -15.08
N LYS A 113 6.15 -12.79 -14.08
CA LYS A 113 6.60 -14.17 -13.75
C LYS A 113 5.76 -14.84 -12.66
N ALA A 114 4.94 -14.09 -11.94
CA ALA A 114 3.98 -14.58 -10.95
C ALA A 114 2.63 -14.89 -11.60
#